data_AF-A0A561CM61-F1
#
_entry.id   AF-A0A561CM61-F1
#
_cell.length_a   1.000
_cell.length_b   1.000
_cell.length_c   1.000
_cell.angle_alpha   90.00
_cell.angle_beta   90.00
_cell.angle_gamma   90.00
#
_symmetry.space_group_name_H-M   'P 1'
#
loop_
_entity.id
_entity.type
_entity.pdbx_description
1 polymer ?
#
loop_
_entity_poly.entity_id
_entity_poly.type
_entity_poly.pdbx_seq_one_letter_code
_entity_poly.pdbx_strand_id
1 'polypeptide(L)' 'MLNELLDAKLSISRIKSEVLNLAGELLANESAERGDAIKRLLEVVEFIENSDVKTKDIKL' A
#
# COMPACT_ATOMS: atom_id res chain seq x y z
N MET A 1 17.58 15.05 5.12
CA MET A 1 16.24 15.07 5.75
C MET A 1 15.08 15.20 4.77
N LEU A 2 14.82 16.35 4.13
CA LEU A 2 13.61 16.49 3.27
C LEU A 2 13.64 15.56 2.04
N ASN A 3 14.80 15.40 1.39
CA ASN A 3 14.97 14.48 0.26
C ASN A 3 14.85 13.01 0.68
N GLU A 4 15.43 12.62 1.82
CA GLU A 4 15.33 11.23 2.34
C GLU A 4 13.89 10.86 2.69
N LEU A 5 13.14 11.81 3.25
CA LEU A 5 11.73 11.62 3.57
C LEU A 5 10.87 11.50 2.29
N LEU A 6 11.17 12.33 1.29
CA LEU A 6 10.52 12.25 -0.01
C LEU A 6 10.83 10.91 -0.71
N ASP A 7 12.07 10.44 -0.65
CA ASP A 7 12.49 9.17 -1.21
C ASP A 7 11.84 7.98 -0.50
N ALA A 8 11.73 8.03 0.83
CA ALA A 8 11.00 7.05 1.62
C ALA A 8 9.52 7.01 1.21
N LYS A 9 8.87 8.18 1.05
CA LYS A 9 7.47 8.27 0.61
C LYS A 9 7.25 7.72 -0.79
N LEU A 10 8.16 8.02 -1.72
CA LEU A 10 8.12 7.46 -3.08
C LEU A 10 8.31 5.93 -3.08
N SER A 11 9.20 5.43 -2.22
CA SER A 11 9.44 3.99 -2.07
C SER A 11 8.22 3.25 -1.52
N ILE A 12 7.58 3.81 -0.49
CA ILE A 12 6.32 3.26 0.07
C ILE A 12 5.22 3.27 -0.99
N SER A 13 5.10 4.35 -1.77
CA SER A 13 4.12 4.44 -2.85
C SER A 13 4.31 3.37 -3.93
N ARG A 14 5.56 3.01 -4.25
CA ARG A 14 5.87 1.91 -5.18
C ARG A 14 5.48 0.55 -4.60
N ILE A 15 5.88 0.27 -3.35
CA ILE A 15 5.52 -0.98 -2.66
C ILE A 15 3.99 -1.15 -2.64
N LYS A 16 3.28 -0.07 -2.35
CA LYS A 16 1.81 -0.04 -2.36
C LYS A 16 1.22 -0.47 -3.70
N SER A 17 1.74 0.06 -4.81
CA SER A 17 1.26 -0.27 -6.16
C SER A 17 1.48 -1.75 -6.51
N GLU A 18 2.65 -2.30 -6.18
CA GLU A 18 2.97 -3.71 -6.42
C GLU A 18 2.03 -4.64 -5.65
N VAL A 19 1.72 -4.30 -4.39
CA VAL A 19 0.82 -5.07 -3.54
C VAL A 19 -0.61 -5.07 -4.08
N LEU A 20 -1.11 -3.94 -4.58
CA LEU A 20 -2.43 -3.84 -5.22
C LEU A 20 -2.51 -4.67 -6.51
N ASN A 21 -1.47 -4.63 -7.33
CA ASN A 21 -1.42 -5.42 -8.56
C ASN A 21 -1.48 -6.91 -8.25
N LEU A 22 -0.68 -7.38 -7.29
CA LEU A 22 -0.68 -8.77 -6.86
C LEU A 22 -2.05 -9.20 -6.30
N ALA A 23 -2.69 -8.34 -5.50
CA ALA A 23 -4.05 -8.58 -5.03
C ALA A 23 -5.04 -8.73 -6.21
N GLY A 24 -4.98 -7.84 -7.21
CA GLY A 24 -5.81 -7.94 -8.40
C GLY A 24 -5.61 -9.23 -9.19
N GLU A 25 -4.35 -9.63 -9.40
CA GLU A 25 -3.99 -10.88 -10.10
C GLU A 25 -4.51 -12.12 -9.35
N LEU A 26 -4.40 -12.11 -8.02
CA LEU A 26 -4.88 -13.21 -7.20
C LEU A 26 -6.42 -13.26 -7.18
N LEU A 27 -7.13 -12.11 -7.28
CA LEU A 27 -8.60 -12.07 -7.33
C LEU A 27 -9.14 -12.62 -8.64
N ALA A 28 -8.42 -12.37 -9.73
CA ALA A 28 -8.74 -12.92 -11.04
C ALA A 28 -8.59 -14.45 -11.10
N ASN A 29 -7.99 -15.08 -10.07
CA ASN A 29 -7.75 -16.51 -10.00
C ASN A 29 -8.71 -17.17 -8.99
N GLU A 30 -9.77 -17.83 -9.49
CA GLU A 30 -11.03 -18.23 -8.80
C GLU A 30 -10.92 -19.26 -7.64
N SER A 31 -10.00 -19.07 -6.70
CA SER A 31 -9.91 -19.87 -5.47
C SER A 31 -10.54 -19.12 -4.29
N ALA A 32 -11.50 -19.74 -3.61
CA ALA A 32 -12.21 -19.14 -2.48
C ALA A 32 -11.27 -18.78 -1.29
N GLU A 33 -10.26 -19.62 -1.03
CA GLU A 33 -9.25 -19.34 0.02
C GLU A 33 -8.30 -18.20 -0.35
N ARG A 34 -8.08 -17.96 -1.66
CA ARG A 34 -7.33 -16.78 -2.12
C ARG A 34 -8.10 -15.49 -1.87
N GLY A 35 -9.42 -15.48 -2.05
CA GLY A 35 -10.28 -14.31 -1.83
C GLY A 35 -10.05 -13.63 -0.47
N ASP A 36 -10.02 -14.41 0.61
CA ASP A 36 -9.81 -13.91 1.96
C ASP A 36 -8.39 -13.38 2.19
N ALA A 37 -7.37 -14.08 1.67
CA ALA A 37 -5.98 -13.63 1.74
C ALA A 37 -5.78 -12.30 1.00
N ILE A 38 -6.45 -12.14 -0.14
CA ILE A 38 -6.38 -10.91 -0.94
C ILE A 38 -7.11 -9.76 -0.25
N LYS A 39 -8.28 -10.02 0.33
CA LYS A 39 -9.01 -9.00 1.07
C LYS A 39 -8.14 -8.41 2.19
N ARG A 40 -7.42 -9.26 2.93
CA ARG A 40 -6.45 -8.81 3.96
C ARG A 40 -5.30 -8.00 3.36
N LEU A 41 -4.82 -8.36 2.17
CA LEU A 41 -3.80 -7.59 1.45
C LEU A 41 -4.28 -6.19 1.07
N LEU A 42 -5.52 -6.08 0.56
CA LEU A 42 -6.15 -4.80 0.22
C LEU A 42 -6.36 -3.92 1.46
N GLU A 43 -6.81 -4.49 2.58
CA GLU A 43 -6.97 -3.78 3.86
C GLU A 43 -5.64 -3.19 4.36
N VAL A 44 -4.53 -3.93 4.23
CA VAL A 44 -3.19 -3.44 4.58
C VAL A 44 -2.78 -2.27 3.68
N VAL A 45 -3.08 -2.33 2.37
CA VAL A 45 -2.80 -1.22 1.46
C VAL A 45 -3.62 0.02 1.80
N GLU A 46 -4.93 -0.13 2.04
CA GLU A 46 -5.78 0.98 2.46
C GLU A 46 -5.31 1.60 3.78
N PHE A 47 -4.87 0.77 4.74
CA PHE A 47 -4.29 1.27 5.97
C PHE A 47 -3.04 2.12 5.72
N ILE A 48 -2.14 1.66 4.84
CA ILE A 48 -0.95 2.43 4.45
C ILE A 48 -1.36 3.76 3.81
N GLU A 49 -2.39 3.79 2.96
CA GLU A 49 -2.87 5.00 2.30
C GLU A 49 -3.50 6.01 3.27
N ASN A 50 -4.31 5.53 4.21
CA ASN A 50 -5.02 6.38 5.16
C ASN A 50 -4.15 6.84 6.34
N SER A 51 -3.08 6.07 6.65
CA SER A 51 -2.14 6.39 7.73
C SER A 51 -0.90 7.14 7.25
N ASP A 52 -0.75 7.38 5.95
CA ASP A 52 0.41 8.09 5.37
C ASP A 52 0.45 9.54 5.88
N VAL A 53 1.53 9.88 6.58
CA VAL A 53 1.78 11.22 7.12
C VAL A 53 1.87 12.19 5.95
N LYS A 54 0.97 13.17 5.87
CA LYS A 54 1.06 14.19 4.83
C LYS A 54 2.21 15.12 5.18
N THR A 55 2.91 15.67 4.19
CA THR A 55 4.02 16.61 4.43
C THR A 55 3.59 17.81 5.27
N LYS A 56 2.30 18.19 5.21
CA LYS A 56 1.66 19.21 6.05
C LYS A 56 1.48 18.82 7.53
N ASP A 57 1.53 17.54 7.86
CA ASP A 57 1.40 17.03 9.23
C ASP A 57 2.76 17.01 9.95
N ILE A 58 3.85 17.30 9.22
CA ILE A 58 5.21 17.41 9.74
C ILE A 58 5.41 18.84 10.23
N LYS A 59 5.25 19.05 11.53
CA LYS A 59 5.63 20.32 12.17
C LYS A 59 7.15 20.34 12.36
N LEU A 60 7.80 21.36 11.79
CA LEU A 60 9.19 21.73 12.07
C LEU A 60 9.30 22.41 13.44
#